data_AF-A0A954JQT6-F1
#
_entry.id   AF-A0A954JQT6-F1
#
_cell.length_a   1.000
_cell.length_b   1.000
_cell.length_c   1.000
_cell.angle_alpha   90.00
_cell.angle_beta   90.00
_cell.angle_gamma   90.00
#
_symmetry.space_group_name_H-M   'P 1'
#
loop_
_entity.id
_entity.type
_entity.pdbx_description
1 polymer ?
#
loop_
_entity_poly.entity_id
_entity_poly.type
_entity_poly.pdbx_seq_one_letter_code
_entity_poly.pdbx_strand_id
1 'polypeptide(L)'
;ATRVGTMDLWTHARRFCITLAPLGFGVWLAHYCFHFLTGLWTFIPVTQAAAIRHGIPGLGQPSWGLGGLHEAWVWPIEIGFVSLGLVGSLGLAWSLAQRDFHHRPSQGFLPWAGLQLTMAATALWLLAQPMEMRGTFL
;
A
#
# COMPACT_ATOMS: atom_id res chain seq x y z
N ALA A 1 -24.57 -31.68 -19.53
CA ALA A 1 -23.41 -32.23 -18.82
C ALA A 1 -22.21 -31.30 -19.05
N THR A 2 -22.08 -30.25 -18.25
CA THR A 2 -20.94 -29.33 -18.29
C THR A 2 -19.80 -29.97 -17.49
N ARG A 3 -18.65 -30.23 -18.14
CA ARG A 3 -17.47 -30.78 -17.48
C ARG A 3 -17.06 -29.86 -16.34
N VAL A 4 -17.07 -30.39 -15.12
CA VAL A 4 -16.26 -29.90 -14.00
C VAL A 4 -14.80 -30.19 -14.37
N GLY A 5 -14.26 -29.41 -15.31
CA GLY A 5 -12.85 -29.44 -15.65
C GLY A 5 -12.10 -28.67 -14.57
N THR A 6 -11.15 -29.31 -13.91
CA THR A 6 -10.13 -28.64 -13.10
C THR A 6 -9.61 -27.44 -13.89
N MET A 7 -9.87 -26.21 -13.42
CA MET A 7 -9.25 -25.04 -14.01
C MET A 7 -7.74 -25.25 -13.98
N ASP A 8 -7.11 -25.12 -15.14
CA ASP A 8 -5.66 -25.09 -15.24
C ASP A 8 -5.10 -24.02 -14.28
N LEU A 9 -3.98 -24.34 -13.61
CA LEU A 9 -3.37 -23.49 -12.59
C LEU A 9 -3.11 -22.07 -13.12
N TRP A 10 -2.72 -21.96 -14.39
CA TRP A 10 -2.52 -20.67 -15.05
C TRP A 10 -3.81 -19.86 -15.17
N THR A 11 -4.92 -20.51 -15.53
CA THR A 11 -6.24 -19.86 -15.63
C THR A 11 -6.73 -19.42 -14.24
N HIS A 12 -6.50 -20.25 -13.22
CA HIS A 12 -6.80 -19.90 -11.84
C HIS A 12 -5.98 -18.69 -11.38
N ALA A 13 -4.67 -18.69 -11.60
CA ALA A 13 -3.80 -17.57 -11.27
C ALA A 13 -4.22 -16.28 -11.98
N ARG A 14 -4.39 -16.32 -13.31
CA ARG A 14 -4.80 -15.15 -14.09
C ARG A 14 -6.12 -14.53 -13.59
N ARG A 15 -7.08 -15.35 -13.20
CA ARG A 15 -8.37 -14.86 -12.68
C ARG A 15 -8.24 -14.24 -11.29
N PHE A 16 -7.46 -14.84 -10.40
CA PHE A 16 -7.34 -14.38 -9.02
C PHE A 16 -6.30 -13.26 -8.83
N CYS A 17 -5.39 -13.03 -9.78
CA CYS A 17 -4.41 -11.94 -9.70
C CYS A 17 -5.05 -10.56 -9.45
N ILE A 18 -6.25 -10.30 -10.02
CA ILE A 18 -6.94 -9.02 -9.81
C ILE A 18 -7.33 -8.80 -8.34
N THR A 19 -7.44 -9.87 -7.56
CA THR A 19 -7.76 -9.79 -6.13
C THR A 19 -6.64 -9.22 -5.29
N LEU A 20 -5.42 -9.14 -5.83
CA LEU A 20 -4.29 -8.49 -5.18
C LEU A 20 -4.34 -6.95 -5.30
N ALA A 21 -5.11 -6.42 -6.25
CA ALA A 21 -5.13 -4.99 -6.54
C ALA A 21 -5.56 -4.11 -5.35
N PRO A 22 -6.62 -4.45 -4.58
CA PRO A 22 -7.01 -3.64 -3.42
C PRO A 22 -5.92 -3.59 -2.34
N LEU A 23 -5.22 -4.70 -2.07
CA LEU A 23 -4.11 -4.74 -1.11
C LEU A 23 -2.93 -3.94 -1.63
N GLY A 24 -2.52 -4.13 -2.89
CA GLY A 24 -1.44 -3.37 -3.50
C GLY A 24 -1.71 -1.87 -3.47
N PHE A 25 -2.96 -1.46 -3.75
CA PHE A 25 -3.38 -0.07 -3.63
C PHE A 25 -3.37 0.44 -2.18
N GLY A 26 -3.80 -0.38 -1.21
CA GLY A 26 -3.73 -0.04 0.21
C GLY A 26 -2.31 0.18 0.71
N VAL A 27 -1.36 -0.67 0.29
CA VAL A 27 0.07 -0.52 0.60
C VAL A 27 0.65 0.73 -0.07
N TRP A 28 0.33 0.96 -1.35
CA TRP A 28 0.71 2.19 -2.07
C TRP A 28 0.20 3.43 -1.32
N LEU A 29 -1.07 3.44 -0.95
CA LEU A 29 -1.69 4.57 -0.26
C LEU A 29 -1.07 4.81 1.12
N ALA A 30 -0.80 3.75 1.90
CA ALA A 30 -0.08 3.84 3.16
C ALA A 30 1.29 4.53 2.97
N HIS A 31 2.09 4.03 2.03
CA HIS A 31 3.44 4.54 1.78
C HIS A 31 3.45 6.00 1.30
N TYR A 32 2.63 6.35 0.32
CA TYR A 32 2.59 7.73 -0.18
C TYR A 32 1.93 8.70 0.80
N CYS A 33 0.96 8.23 1.59
CA CYS A 33 0.39 9.03 2.68
C CYS A 33 1.45 9.35 3.73
N PHE A 34 2.33 8.41 4.05
CA PHE A 34 3.45 8.67 4.95
C PHE A 34 4.32 9.82 4.46
N HIS A 35 4.82 9.75 3.22
CA HIS A 35 5.66 10.81 2.65
C HIS A 35 4.93 12.15 2.56
N PHE A 36 3.66 12.11 2.15
CA PHE A 36 2.85 13.32 2.02
C PHE A 36 2.60 14.00 3.36
N LEU A 37 2.19 13.24 4.38
CA LEU A 37 1.82 13.79 5.69
C LEU A 37 3.04 14.19 6.52
N THR A 38 4.13 13.41 6.49
CA THR A 38 5.38 13.76 7.21
C THR A 38 6.16 14.87 6.52
N GLY A 39 6.03 15.00 5.20
CA GLY A 39 6.67 16.04 4.40
C GLY A 39 5.78 17.26 4.09
N LEU A 40 4.58 17.36 4.67
CA LEU A 40 3.53 18.28 4.21
C LEU A 40 3.99 19.73 4.03
N TRP A 41 4.81 20.25 4.95
CA TRP A 41 5.26 21.65 4.94
C TRP A 41 6.59 21.87 4.22
N THR A 42 7.23 20.82 3.70
CA THR A 42 8.56 20.90 3.05
C THR A 42 8.54 21.69 1.73
N PHE A 43 7.38 21.92 1.13
CA PHE A 43 7.27 22.79 -0.04
C PHE A 43 7.72 24.25 0.26
N ILE A 44 7.59 24.71 1.51
CA ILE A 44 8.01 26.05 1.95
C ILE A 44 9.53 26.21 1.82
N PRO A 45 10.38 25.42 2.52
CA PRO A 45 11.82 25.55 2.39
C PRO A 45 12.33 25.26 0.97
N VAL A 46 11.67 24.36 0.23
CA VAL A 46 11.99 24.11 -1.19
C VAL A 46 11.75 25.37 -2.04
N THR A 47 10.63 26.07 -1.83
CA THR A 47 10.30 27.32 -2.54
C THR A 47 11.26 28.45 -2.14
N GLN A 48 11.60 28.58 -0.86
CA GLN A 48 12.61 29.54 -0.37
C GLN A 48 13.98 29.30 -1.01
N ALA A 49 14.42 28.04 -1.06
CA ALA A 49 15.70 27.66 -1.67
C ALA A 49 15.72 27.96 -3.19
N ALA A 50 14.62 27.65 -3.90
CA ALA A 50 14.48 27.99 -5.31
C ALA A 50 14.54 29.51 -5.55
N ALA A 51 13.83 30.29 -4.74
CA ALA A 51 13.81 31.74 -4.86
C ALA A 51 15.19 32.38 -4.66
N ILE A 52 15.94 31.95 -3.64
CA ILE A 52 17.33 32.40 -3.41
C ILE A 52 18.22 32.05 -4.61
N ARG A 53 18.09 30.84 -5.16
CA ARG A 53 18.83 30.41 -6.35
C ARG A 53 18.55 31.29 -7.57
N HIS A 54 17.35 31.86 -7.66
CA HIS A 54 16.93 32.79 -8.71
C HIS A 54 17.15 34.27 -8.35
N GLY A 55 17.87 34.57 -7.26
CA GLY A 55 18.18 35.96 -6.86
C GLY A 55 17.02 36.71 -6.21
N ILE A 56 16.03 36.00 -5.67
CA ILE A 56 14.87 36.56 -4.96
C ILE A 56 15.03 36.28 -3.45
N PRO A 57 15.74 37.12 -2.69
CA PRO A 57 16.03 36.88 -1.27
C PRO A 57 14.84 37.16 -0.33
N GLY A 58 13.74 37.76 -0.83
CA GLY A 58 12.64 38.28 -0.02
C GLY A 58 11.78 37.25 0.71
N LEU A 59 11.97 35.95 0.45
CA LEU A 59 11.20 34.86 1.07
C LEU A 59 11.86 34.28 2.34
N GLY A 60 12.99 34.84 2.78
CA GLY A 60 13.73 34.37 3.95
C GLY A 60 14.58 33.12 3.66
N GLN A 61 15.29 32.65 4.69
CA GLN A 61 16.14 31.46 4.57
C GLN A 61 15.32 30.15 4.62
N PRO A 62 15.72 29.09 3.91
CA PRO A 62 15.02 27.80 3.94
C PRO A 62 14.96 27.21 5.34
N SER A 63 13.75 27.03 5.88
CA SER A 63 13.52 26.37 7.17
C SER A 63 13.27 24.87 7.00
N TRP A 64 14.33 24.07 6.98
CA TRP A 64 14.25 22.61 6.80
C TRP A 64 13.61 21.85 7.97
N GLY A 65 13.34 22.53 9.09
CA GLY A 65 12.58 21.97 10.21
C GLY A 65 11.06 21.92 9.98
N LEU A 66 10.56 22.50 8.88
CA LEU A 66 9.15 22.45 8.50
C LEU A 66 8.77 21.08 7.90
N GLY A 67 8.70 20.07 8.76
CA GLY A 67 8.03 18.80 8.49
C GLY A 67 6.52 18.91 8.70
N GLY A 68 5.79 17.80 8.53
CA GLY A 68 4.34 17.70 8.75
C GLY A 68 3.97 16.94 10.02
N LEU A 69 3.08 15.96 9.90
CA LEU A 69 2.67 15.12 11.02
C LEU A 69 3.84 14.24 11.50
N HIS A 70 3.91 14.05 12.83
CA HIS A 70 4.83 13.11 13.43
C HIS A 70 4.46 11.67 13.04
N GLU A 71 5.47 10.82 12.79
CA GLU A 71 5.32 9.45 12.29
C GLU A 71 4.36 8.62 13.15
N ALA A 72 4.36 8.81 14.47
CA ALA A 72 3.46 8.11 15.40
C ALA A 72 1.96 8.34 15.11
N TRP A 73 1.59 9.48 14.52
CA TRP A 73 0.19 9.76 14.13
C TRP A 73 -0.15 9.20 12.74
N VAL A 74 0.86 9.01 11.90
CA VAL A 74 0.72 8.47 10.55
C VAL A 74 0.60 6.95 10.59
N TRP A 75 1.27 6.29 11.53
CA TRP A 75 1.28 4.83 11.64
C TRP A 75 -0.13 4.18 11.71
N PRO A 76 -1.09 4.66 12.52
CA PRO A 76 -2.46 4.15 12.50
C PRO A 76 -3.17 4.32 11.14
N ILE A 77 -2.84 5.38 10.39
CA ILE A 77 -3.40 5.64 9.06
C ILE A 77 -2.85 4.61 8.06
N GLU A 78 -1.54 4.32 8.12
CA GLU A 78 -0.90 3.29 7.29
C GLU A 78 -1.52 1.90 7.55
N ILE A 79 -1.68 1.51 8.83
CA ILE A 79 -2.39 0.29 9.21
C ILE A 79 -3.81 0.29 8.63
N GLY A 80 -4.52 1.42 8.73
CA GLY A 80 -5.86 1.58 8.19
C GLY A 80 -5.95 1.29 6.70
N PHE A 81 -5.05 1.86 5.89
CA PHE A 81 -5.03 1.65 4.46
C PHE A 81 -4.64 0.23 4.05
N VAL A 82 -3.63 -0.37 4.70
CA VAL A 82 -3.26 -1.78 4.43
C VAL A 82 -4.40 -2.72 4.83
N SER A 83 -5.04 -2.48 5.98
CA SER A 83 -6.16 -3.29 6.46
C SER A 83 -7.37 -3.18 5.54
N LEU A 84 -7.71 -1.97 5.07
CA LEU A 84 -8.80 -1.76 4.11
C LEU A 84 -8.51 -2.48 2.78
N GLY A 85 -7.29 -2.38 2.28
CA GLY A 85 -6.85 -3.10 1.08
C GLY A 85 -6.90 -4.61 1.24
N LEU A 86 -6.50 -5.14 2.40
CA LEU A 86 -6.58 -6.56 2.74
C LEU A 86 -8.04 -7.04 2.78
N VAL A 87 -8.93 -6.32 3.47
CA VAL A 87 -10.36 -6.66 3.53
C VAL A 87 -10.97 -6.67 2.13
N GLY A 88 -10.67 -5.66 1.30
CA GLY A 88 -11.12 -5.62 -0.09
C GLY A 88 -10.62 -6.80 -0.93
N SER A 89 -9.35 -7.18 -0.74
CA SER A 89 -8.72 -8.30 -1.46
C SER A 89 -9.31 -9.66 -1.06
N LEU A 90 -9.50 -9.88 0.24
CA LEU A 90 -10.12 -11.09 0.78
C LEU A 90 -11.58 -11.20 0.35
N GLY A 91 -12.33 -10.09 0.41
CA GLY A 91 -13.71 -10.04 -0.05
C GLY A 91 -13.85 -10.38 -1.53
N LEU A 92 -12.96 -9.85 -2.37
CA LEU A 92 -12.96 -10.13 -3.80
C LEU A 92 -12.54 -11.58 -4.10
N ALA A 93 -11.52 -12.11 -3.42
CA ALA A 93 -11.11 -13.51 -3.55
C ALA A 93 -12.23 -14.46 -3.12
N TRP A 94 -12.94 -14.15 -2.03
CA TRP A 94 -14.09 -14.93 -1.58
C TRP A 94 -15.25 -14.88 -2.58
N SER A 95 -15.56 -13.70 -3.12
CA SER A 95 -16.58 -13.54 -4.16
C SER A 95 -16.28 -14.36 -5.42
N LEU A 96 -15.03 -14.30 -5.91
CA LEU A 96 -14.60 -15.12 -7.05
C LEU A 96 -14.65 -16.62 -6.75
N ALA A 97 -14.22 -17.03 -5.56
CA ALA A 97 -14.23 -18.43 -5.16
C ALA A 97 -15.65 -19.00 -5.06
N GLN A 98 -16.62 -18.24 -4.53
CA GLN A 98 -18.03 -18.65 -4.50
C GLN A 98 -18.62 -18.81 -5.91
N ARG A 99 -18.24 -17.93 -6.84
CA ARG A 99 -18.72 -17.96 -8.22
C ARG A 99 -18.12 -19.13 -9.01
N ASP A 100 -16.83 -19.39 -8.84
CA ASP A 100 -16.08 -20.32 -9.69
C ASP A 100 -16.01 -21.75 -9.09
N PHE A 101 -16.19 -21.92 -7.76
CA PHE A 101 -16.07 -23.20 -7.04
C PHE A 101 -17.31 -23.52 -6.19
N HIS A 102 -18.50 -23.50 -6.79
CA HIS A 102 -19.82 -23.66 -6.15
C HIS A 102 -19.91 -24.60 -4.93
N HIS A 103 -19.28 -25.79 -4.99
CA HIS A 103 -19.38 -26.79 -3.91
C HIS A 103 -18.21 -26.75 -2.92
N ARG A 104 -17.10 -26.08 -3.26
CA ARG A 104 -15.87 -26.02 -2.45
C ARG A 104 -15.14 -24.67 -2.61
N PRO A 105 -15.78 -23.54 -2.28
CA PRO A 105 -15.18 -22.20 -2.44
C PRO A 105 -13.89 -22.04 -1.64
N SER A 106 -13.77 -22.71 -0.49
CA SER A 106 -12.54 -22.70 0.33
C SER A 106 -11.29 -23.16 -0.45
N GLN A 107 -11.41 -24.10 -1.38
CA GLN A 107 -10.27 -24.60 -2.15
C GLN A 107 -9.68 -23.54 -3.09
N GLY A 108 -10.54 -22.69 -3.68
CA GLY A 108 -10.11 -21.56 -4.50
C GLY A 108 -9.66 -20.36 -3.68
N PHE A 109 -10.25 -20.15 -2.49
CA PHE A 109 -9.99 -18.99 -1.64
C PHE A 109 -8.69 -19.09 -0.83
N LEU A 110 -8.49 -20.21 -0.12
CA LEU A 110 -7.41 -20.37 0.87
C LEU A 110 -6.00 -20.05 0.37
N PRO A 111 -5.55 -20.50 -0.83
CA PRO A 111 -4.19 -20.17 -1.29
C PRO A 111 -4.00 -18.66 -1.48
N TRP A 112 -5.01 -17.96 -1.99
CA TRP A 112 -4.97 -16.51 -2.21
C TRP A 112 -5.10 -15.73 -0.91
N ALA A 113 -5.94 -16.18 0.01
CA ALA A 113 -6.04 -15.60 1.34
C ALA A 113 -4.70 -15.69 2.09
N GLY A 114 -4.05 -16.85 2.06
CA GLY A 114 -2.72 -17.04 2.65
C GLY A 114 -1.66 -16.11 2.05
N LEU A 115 -1.64 -15.99 0.71
CA LEU A 115 -0.75 -15.06 0.01
C LEU A 115 -1.01 -13.60 0.43
N GLN A 116 -2.27 -13.15 0.40
CA GLN A 116 -2.65 -11.78 0.76
C GLN A 116 -2.32 -11.45 2.22
N LEU A 117 -2.56 -12.38 3.15
CA LEU A 117 -2.19 -12.22 4.56
C LEU A 117 -0.67 -12.11 4.73
N THR A 118 0.10 -12.95 4.03
CA THR A 118 1.56 -12.91 4.06
C THR A 118 2.08 -11.57 3.51
N MET A 119 1.52 -11.11 2.39
CA MET A 119 1.87 -9.81 1.80
C MET A 119 1.51 -8.65 2.72
N ALA A 120 0.33 -8.66 3.33
CA ALA A 120 -0.09 -7.61 4.27
C ALA A 120 0.80 -7.58 5.52
N ALA A 121 1.12 -8.74 6.11
CA ALA A 121 2.02 -8.83 7.25
C ALA A 121 3.42 -8.32 6.90
N THR A 122 3.93 -8.68 5.72
CA THR A 122 5.23 -8.20 5.23
C THR A 122 5.21 -6.69 4.99
N ALA A 123 4.14 -6.16 4.40
CA ALA A 123 4.00 -4.72 4.17
C ALA A 123 3.97 -3.94 5.49
N LEU A 124 3.19 -4.39 6.48
CA LEU A 124 3.17 -3.77 7.81
C LEU A 124 4.53 -3.87 8.51
N TRP A 125 5.22 -5.01 8.38
CA TRP A 125 6.56 -5.16 8.93
C TRP A 125 7.55 -4.16 8.32
N LEU A 126 7.53 -3.98 6.99
CA LEU A 126 8.36 -3.01 6.27
C LEU A 126 8.02 -1.57 6.64
N LEU A 127 6.73 -1.23 6.68
CA LEU A 127 6.24 0.10 7.08
C LEU A 127 6.46 0.40 8.57
N ALA A 128 6.75 -0.59 9.40
CA ALA A 128 7.13 -0.40 10.80
C ALA A 128 8.64 -0.19 11.00
N GLN A 129 9.48 -0.50 10.01
CA GLN A 129 10.93 -0.29 10.14
C GLN A 129 11.26 1.21 10.20
N PRO A 130 12.33 1.66 10.89
CA PRO A 130 12.81 3.03 10.78
C PRO A 130 13.08 3.41 9.31
N MET A 131 12.81 4.66 8.90
CA MET A 131 13.07 5.12 7.53
C MET A 131 14.53 4.88 7.09
N GLU A 132 15.46 4.98 8.04
CA GLU A 132 16.90 4.71 7.89
C GLU A 132 17.19 3.25 7.49
N MET A 133 16.32 2.32 7.89
CA MET A 133 16.40 0.89 7.62
C MET A 133 15.55 0.45 6.40
N ARG A 134 14.79 1.36 5.79
CA ARG A 134 13.93 1.08 4.60
C ARG A 134 14.69 1.19 3.27
N GLY A 135 16.01 1.40 3.30
CA GLY A 135 16.87 1.37 2.11
C GLY A 135 17.00 2.70 1.34
N THR A 136 16.50 3.80 1.90
CA THR A 136 16.73 5.15 1.35
C THR A 136 17.82 5.86 2.14
N PHE A 137 19.08 5.54 1.84
CA PHE A 137 20.20 6.42 2.14
C PHE A 137 20.11 7.60 1.16
N LEU A 138 19.67 8.76 1.63
CA LEU A 138 19.91 10.05 0.99
C LEU A 138 20.88 10.84 1.88
#